data_AF-A0A7V2HCK2-F1
#
_entry.id   AF-A0A7V2HCK2-F1
#
_cell.length_a   1.000
_cell.length_b   1.000
_cell.length_c   1.000
_cell.angle_alpha   90.00
_cell.angle_beta   90.00
_cell.angle_gamma   90.00
#
_symmetry.space_group_name_H-M   'P 1'
#
loop_
_entity.id
_entity.type
_entity.pdbx_description
1 polymer ?
#
loop_
_entity_poly.entity_id
_entity_poly.type
_entity_poly.pdbx_seq_one_letter_code
_entity_poly.pdbx_strand_id
1 'polypeptide(L)'
;MARILLVLMLSWAAGAWPQQPKTQAPPEEDEAFKEKEYAFNPLQASKELQVGNFYFKRGSYKAAAQRFEEATRWNPGYGDAFLRWAEALEKLGEKQKAREVYGKFLEAEPDHKRAAEVKKKLGAKP
;
A
#
# COMPACT_ATOMS: atom_id res chain seq x y z
N MET A 1 -69.91 -9.16 -6.27
CA MET A 1 -70.31 -9.61 -4.92
C MET A 1 -69.05 -9.79 -4.09
N ALA A 2 -68.72 -8.86 -3.18
CA ALA A 2 -67.77 -9.10 -2.10
C ALA A 2 -68.01 -8.05 -1.01
N ARG A 3 -68.83 -8.42 -0.01
CA ARG A 3 -69.07 -7.63 1.19
C ARG A 3 -68.14 -8.15 2.30
N ILE A 4 -67.19 -7.29 2.68
CA ILE A 4 -66.89 -6.87 4.06
C ILE A 4 -67.00 -7.95 5.14
N LEU A 5 -65.86 -8.28 5.76
CA LEU A 5 -65.82 -8.54 7.19
C LEU A 5 -64.80 -7.63 7.86
N LEU A 6 -65.37 -6.65 8.55
CA LEU A 6 -64.77 -5.67 9.43
C LEU A 6 -64.58 -6.34 10.79
N VAL A 7 -63.35 -6.41 11.31
CA VAL A 7 -63.11 -6.63 12.74
C VAL A 7 -62.40 -5.40 13.28
N LEU A 8 -63.21 -4.54 13.92
CA LEU A 8 -62.77 -3.43 14.75
C LEU A 8 -62.24 -3.99 16.06
N MET A 9 -60.96 -3.75 16.36
CA MET A 9 -60.52 -3.66 17.76
C MET A 9 -59.98 -2.27 18.01
N LEU A 10 -60.74 -1.51 18.81
CA LEU A 10 -60.28 -0.33 19.51
C LEU A 10 -59.10 -0.73 20.39
N SER A 11 -58.00 0.01 20.33
CA SER A 11 -57.29 0.39 21.55
C SER A 11 -56.41 1.62 21.31
N TRP A 12 -56.79 2.69 22.00
CA TRP A 12 -55.97 3.87 22.25
C TRP A 12 -54.74 3.45 23.04
N ALA A 13 -53.55 3.78 22.53
CA ALA A 13 -52.38 3.98 23.37
C ALA A 13 -51.53 5.06 22.73
N ALA A 14 -51.70 6.29 23.23
CA ALA A 14 -50.68 7.31 23.16
C ALA A 14 -49.42 6.77 23.83
N GLY A 15 -48.46 6.33 23.01
CA GLY A 15 -47.17 5.87 23.46
C GLY A 15 -46.16 6.32 22.43
N ALA A 16 -45.59 7.51 22.65
CA ALA A 16 -44.41 7.94 21.95
C ALA A 16 -43.36 6.83 22.04
N TRP A 17 -43.16 6.08 20.95
CA TRP A 17 -42.06 5.14 20.89
C TRP A 17 -40.77 5.95 21.02
N PRO A 18 -39.93 5.72 22.05
CA PRO A 18 -38.60 6.28 22.04
C PRO A 18 -37.92 5.70 20.81
N GLN A 19 -37.56 6.59 19.87
CA GLN A 19 -36.60 6.26 18.83
C GLN A 19 -35.40 5.67 19.56
N GLN A 20 -35.09 4.40 19.28
CA GLN A 20 -33.85 3.84 19.81
C GLN A 20 -32.74 4.80 19.40
N PRO A 21 -31.87 5.24 20.34
CA PRO A 21 -30.71 6.01 19.93
C PRO A 21 -30.02 5.15 18.89
N LYS A 22 -29.93 5.65 17.65
CA LYS A 22 -29.01 5.08 16.67
C LYS A 22 -27.67 5.19 17.37
N THR A 23 -27.22 4.10 17.97
CA THR A 23 -25.86 3.95 18.46
C THR A 23 -25.02 4.10 17.21
N GLN A 24 -24.61 5.33 16.93
CA GLN A 24 -23.57 5.61 15.97
C GLN A 24 -22.40 4.79 16.49
N ALA A 25 -21.95 3.81 15.71
CA ALA A 25 -20.64 3.25 15.94
C ALA A 25 -19.67 4.43 16.00
N PRO A 26 -18.71 4.45 16.95
CA PRO A 26 -17.74 5.54 17.03
C PRO A 26 -17.12 5.78 15.65
N PRO A 27 -16.80 7.03 15.32
CA PRO A 27 -16.24 7.40 14.01
C PRO A 27 -15.06 6.49 13.68
N GLU A 28 -14.83 6.26 12.38
CA GLU A 28 -13.75 5.45 11.78
C GLU A 28 -12.33 6.00 12.10
N GLU A 29 -12.07 6.29 13.36
CA GLU A 29 -10.79 6.56 13.96
C GLU A 29 -10.17 5.18 14.20
N ASP A 30 -9.04 4.88 13.55
CA ASP A 30 -8.08 3.80 13.84
C ASP A 30 -7.75 2.84 12.67
N GLU A 31 -8.18 3.08 11.42
CA GLU A 31 -7.56 2.36 10.28
C GLU A 31 -6.19 2.94 9.89
N ALA A 32 -5.93 4.21 10.23
CA ALA A 32 -4.70 4.92 9.86
C ALA A 32 -3.44 4.42 10.59
N PHE A 33 -3.58 3.66 11.68
CA PHE A 33 -2.48 3.22 12.54
C PHE A 33 -2.29 1.70 12.61
N LYS A 34 -3.05 0.91 11.85
CA LYS A 34 -2.73 -0.52 11.75
C LYS A 34 -1.43 -0.66 10.98
N GLU A 35 -0.35 -0.99 11.69
CA GLU A 35 0.90 -1.40 11.06
C GLU A 35 0.57 -2.50 10.06
N LYS A 36 0.88 -2.23 8.79
CA LYS A 36 0.62 -3.19 7.74
C LYS A 36 1.51 -4.41 7.98
N GLU A 37 0.91 -5.55 8.27
CA GLU A 37 1.64 -6.80 8.36
C GLU A 37 2.01 -7.27 6.94
N TYR A 38 3.28 -7.63 6.74
CA TYR A 38 3.78 -8.12 5.47
C TYR A 38 4.07 -9.61 5.57
N ALA A 39 3.31 -10.41 4.84
CA ALA A 39 3.65 -11.79 4.53
C ALA A 39 4.33 -11.86 3.17
N PHE A 40 5.23 -12.85 2.97
CA PHE A 40 5.87 -13.05 1.67
C PHE A 40 4.81 -13.24 0.57
N ASN A 41 4.74 -12.30 -0.37
CA ASN A 41 3.77 -12.29 -1.45
C ASN A 41 4.40 -11.72 -2.74
N PRO A 42 4.97 -12.59 -3.61
CA PRO A 42 5.66 -12.15 -4.82
C PRO A 42 4.72 -11.54 -5.87
N LEU A 43 3.45 -11.95 -5.89
CA LEU A 43 2.45 -11.39 -6.80
C LEU A 43 2.13 -9.93 -6.42
N GLN A 44 1.89 -9.68 -5.13
CA GLN A 44 1.67 -8.34 -4.62
C GLN A 44 2.91 -7.46 -4.80
N ALA A 45 4.11 -8.00 -4.56
CA ALA A 45 5.37 -7.30 -4.82
C ALA A 45 5.50 -6.88 -6.31
N SER A 46 5.20 -7.77 -7.25
CA SER A 46 5.21 -7.47 -8.68
C SER A 46 4.18 -6.40 -9.06
N LYS A 47 2.98 -6.42 -8.45
CA LYS A 47 1.97 -5.38 -8.65
C LYS A 47 2.47 -4.01 -8.19
N GLU A 48 3.04 -3.92 -6.99
CA GLU A 48 3.59 -2.66 -6.47
C GLU A 48 4.78 -2.16 -7.33
N LEU A 49 5.62 -3.07 -7.83
CA LEU A 49 6.67 -2.74 -8.81
C LEU A 49 6.09 -2.13 -10.09
N GLN A 50 5.02 -2.71 -10.65
CA GLN A 50 4.36 -2.18 -11.84
C GLN A 50 3.78 -0.78 -11.61
N VAL A 51 3.13 -0.57 -10.47
CA VAL A 51 2.59 0.75 -10.08
C VAL A 51 3.72 1.76 -9.88
N GLY A 52 4.83 1.36 -9.24
CA GLY A 52 6.02 2.20 -9.09
C GLY A 52 6.62 2.59 -10.44
N ASN A 53 6.72 1.65 -11.38
CA ASN A 53 7.19 1.91 -12.74
C ASN A 53 6.29 2.90 -13.48
N PHE A 54 4.97 2.83 -13.28
CA PHE A 54 4.03 3.81 -13.82
C PHE A 54 4.32 5.23 -13.30
N TYR A 55 4.48 5.41 -11.99
CA TYR A 55 4.82 6.71 -11.42
C TYR A 55 6.20 7.21 -11.84
N PHE A 56 7.18 6.31 -11.92
CA PHE A 56 8.53 6.64 -12.36
C PHE A 56 8.54 7.21 -13.79
N LYS A 57 7.81 6.57 -14.71
CA LYS A 57 7.66 7.04 -16.10
C LYS A 57 7.00 8.43 -16.19
N ARG A 58 6.15 8.78 -15.22
CA ARG A 58 5.52 10.11 -15.12
C ARG A 58 6.39 11.15 -14.40
N GLY A 59 7.62 10.80 -13.99
CA GLY A 59 8.50 11.67 -13.22
C GLY A 59 8.09 11.86 -11.76
N SER A 60 7.06 11.14 -11.30
CA SER A 60 6.60 11.17 -9.90
C SER A 60 7.47 10.27 -9.02
N TYR A 61 8.76 10.62 -8.90
CA TYR A 61 9.77 9.75 -8.28
C TYR A 61 9.50 9.43 -6.81
N LYS A 62 8.89 10.35 -6.05
CA LYS A 62 8.51 10.10 -4.65
C LYS A 62 7.46 9.00 -4.53
N ALA A 63 6.41 9.08 -5.34
CA ALA A 63 5.38 8.03 -5.40
C ALA A 63 5.95 6.70 -5.92
N ALA A 64 6.85 6.76 -6.90
CA ALA A 64 7.55 5.58 -7.40
C ALA A 64 8.37 4.90 -6.30
N ALA A 65 9.19 5.66 -5.57
CA ALA A 65 10.01 5.17 -4.48
C ALA A 65 9.17 4.49 -3.39
N GLN A 66 8.03 5.07 -3.00
CA GLN A 66 7.11 4.46 -2.02
C GLN A 66 6.58 3.11 -2.51
N ARG A 67 6.21 3.00 -3.78
CA ARG A 67 5.69 1.75 -4.36
C ARG A 67 6.78 0.69 -4.51
N PHE A 68 8.00 1.08 -4.85
CA PHE A 68 9.12 0.16 -4.89
C PHE A 68 9.52 -0.32 -3.50
N GLU A 69 9.55 0.57 -2.50
CA GLU A 69 9.75 0.20 -1.10
C GLU A 69 8.69 -0.82 -0.65
N GLU A 70 7.42 -0.53 -0.93
CA GLU A 70 6.31 -1.44 -0.64
C GLU A 70 6.52 -2.83 -1.26
N ALA A 71 6.95 -2.88 -2.52
CA ALA A 71 7.27 -4.15 -3.19
C ALA A 71 8.35 -4.95 -2.45
N THR A 72 9.38 -4.28 -1.91
CA THR A 72 10.45 -4.95 -1.13
C THR A 72 9.97 -5.47 0.22
N ARG A 73 8.92 -4.88 0.80
CA ARG A 73 8.31 -5.38 2.04
C ARG A 73 7.50 -6.66 1.79
N TRP A 74 6.80 -6.74 0.65
CA TRP A 74 6.08 -7.95 0.23
C TRP A 74 7.01 -9.07 -0.23
N ASN A 75 8.15 -8.74 -0.84
CA ASN A 75 9.18 -9.69 -1.20
C ASN A 75 10.58 -9.12 -0.89
N PRO A 76 11.15 -9.47 0.28
CA PRO A 76 12.48 -9.01 0.69
C PRO A 76 13.64 -9.49 -0.19
N GLY A 77 13.41 -10.44 -1.10
CA GLY A 77 14.40 -10.93 -2.07
C GLY A 77 14.22 -10.37 -3.48
N TYR A 78 13.34 -9.38 -3.69
CA TYR A 78 13.04 -8.89 -5.03
C TYR A 78 14.06 -7.86 -5.51
N GLY A 79 15.14 -8.31 -6.15
CA GLY A 79 16.24 -7.45 -6.58
C GLY A 79 15.78 -6.31 -7.50
N ASP A 80 14.91 -6.60 -8.47
CA ASP A 80 14.33 -5.59 -9.36
C ASP A 80 13.63 -4.44 -8.61
N ALA A 81 12.95 -4.73 -7.49
CA ALA A 81 12.29 -3.71 -6.68
C ALA A 81 13.30 -2.81 -5.95
N PHE A 82 14.34 -3.39 -5.35
CA PHE A 82 15.43 -2.61 -4.75
C PHE A 82 16.14 -1.75 -5.80
N LEU A 83 16.43 -2.31 -6.97
CA LEU A 83 17.10 -1.58 -8.05
C LEU A 83 16.29 -0.35 -8.48
N ARG A 84 14.99 -0.52 -8.71
CA ARG A 84 14.08 0.57 -9.10
C ARG A 84 13.88 1.58 -7.99
N TRP A 85 13.83 1.13 -6.74
CA TRP A 85 13.76 2.02 -5.57
C TRP A 85 14.99 2.92 -5.50
N ALA A 86 16.19 2.34 -5.61
CA ALA A 86 17.43 3.10 -5.59
C ALA A 86 17.50 4.13 -6.73
N GLU A 87 17.11 3.77 -7.95
CA GLU A 87 17.03 4.71 -9.07
C GLU A 87 16.05 5.87 -8.81
N ALA A 88 14.89 5.59 -8.21
CA ALA A 88 13.94 6.62 -7.84
C ALA A 88 14.50 7.58 -6.78
N LEU A 89 15.21 7.06 -5.79
CA LEU A 89 15.89 7.86 -4.77
C LEU A 89 16.96 8.77 -5.36
N GLU A 90 17.71 8.32 -6.36
CA GLU A 90 18.67 9.17 -7.05
C GLU A 90 18.01 10.30 -7.82
N LYS A 91 16.87 10.03 -8.48
CA LYS A 91 16.08 11.07 -9.14
C LYS A 91 15.53 12.10 -8.16
N LEU A 92 15.36 11.73 -6.90
CA LEU A 92 15.01 12.63 -5.80
C LEU A 92 16.22 13.34 -5.17
N GLY A 93 17.45 12.98 -5.54
CA GLY A 93 18.67 13.51 -4.94
C GLY A 93 19.06 12.86 -3.60
N GLU A 94 18.34 11.83 -3.15
CA GLU A 94 18.60 11.09 -1.90
C GLU A 94 19.75 10.09 -2.08
N LYS A 95 20.93 10.59 -2.46
CA LYS A 95 22.09 9.77 -2.87
C LYS A 95 22.51 8.75 -1.82
N GLN A 96 22.53 9.12 -0.54
CA GLN A 96 22.98 8.23 0.53
C GLN A 96 22.03 7.04 0.69
N LYS A 97 20.72 7.29 0.76
CA LYS A 97 19.69 6.26 0.83
C LYS A 97 19.70 5.38 -0.42
N ALA A 98 19.90 5.97 -1.60
CA ALA A 98 20.04 5.20 -2.84
C ALA A 98 21.21 4.20 -2.76
N ARG A 99 22.36 4.59 -2.21
CA ARG A 99 23.52 3.68 -2.03
C ARG A 99 23.19 2.51 -1.11
N GLU A 100 22.50 2.75 0.00
CA GLU A 100 22.07 1.70 0.92
C GLU A 100 21.13 0.70 0.23
N VAL A 101 20.15 1.21 -0.53
CA VAL A 101 19.18 0.37 -1.25
C VAL A 101 19.86 -0.40 -2.40
N TYR A 102 20.84 0.20 -3.08
CA TYR A 102 21.68 -0.51 -4.04
C TYR A 102 22.49 -1.66 -3.40
N GLY A 103 22.92 -1.49 -2.15
CA GLY A 103 23.52 -2.58 -1.37
C GLY A 103 22.57 -3.77 -1.22
N LYS A 104 21.33 -3.51 -0.80
CA LYS A 104 20.28 -4.54 -0.69
C LYS A 104 19.97 -5.23 -2.01
N PHE A 105 19.98 -4.49 -3.13
CA PHE A 105 19.85 -5.09 -4.46
C PHE A 105 20.96 -6.11 -4.74
N LEU A 106 22.22 -5.79 -4.42
CA LEU A 106 23.36 -6.69 -4.62
C LEU A 106 23.34 -7.90 -3.67
N GLU A 107 22.76 -7.75 -2.48
CA GLU A 107 22.54 -8.86 -1.55
C GLU A 107 21.44 -9.80 -2.06
N ALA A 108 20.34 -9.25 -2.57
CA ALA A 108 19.21 -10.02 -3.08
C ALA A 108 19.52 -10.77 -4.38
N GLU A 109 20.21 -10.11 -5.33
CA GLU A 109 20.54 -10.69 -6.64
C GLU A 109 21.98 -10.35 -7.07
N PRO A 110 22.99 -11.01 -6.47
CA PRO A 110 24.40 -10.72 -6.73
C PRO A 110 24.83 -10.96 -8.20
N ASP A 111 24.13 -11.86 -8.90
CA ASP A 111 24.38 -12.26 -10.28
C ASP A 111 23.46 -11.55 -11.29
N HIS A 112 22.67 -10.57 -10.86
CA HIS A 112 21.81 -9.81 -11.77
C HIS A 112 22.66 -9.08 -12.82
N LYS A 113 22.16 -8.98 -14.06
CA LYS A 113 22.85 -8.34 -15.19
C LYS A 113 23.30 -6.89 -14.93
N ARG A 114 22.68 -6.21 -13.96
CA ARG A 114 23.03 -4.83 -13.53
C ARG A 114 23.91 -4.76 -12.28
N ALA A 115 24.27 -5.89 -11.68
CA ALA A 115 25.09 -5.92 -10.47
C ALA A 115 26.46 -5.26 -10.67
N ALA A 116 27.13 -5.50 -11.81
CA ALA A 116 28.42 -4.89 -12.12
C ALA A 116 28.34 -3.36 -12.24
N GLU A 117 27.28 -2.85 -12.88
CA GLU A 117 27.00 -1.41 -12.98
C GLU A 117 26.82 -0.78 -11.60
N VAL A 118 26.01 -1.41 -10.74
CA VAL A 118 25.75 -0.94 -9.38
C VAL A 118 27.01 -0.99 -8.51
N LYS A 119 27.80 -2.08 -8.58
CA LYS A 119 29.08 -2.17 -7.85
C LYS A 119 30.04 -1.04 -8.23
N LYS A 120 30.19 -0.74 -9.52
CA LYS A 120 31.00 0.38 -10.01
C LYS A 120 30.51 1.71 -9.44
N LYS A 121 29.19 1.90 -9.42
CA LYS A 121 28.55 3.11 -8.90
C LYS A 121 28.76 3.30 -7.40
N LEU A 122 28.69 2.23 -6.62
CA LEU A 122 28.96 2.26 -5.18
C LEU A 122 30.43 2.50 -4.85
N GLY A 123 31.36 2.04 -5.71
CA GLY A 123 32.79 2.28 -5.57
C GLY A 123 33.25 3.69 -5.95
N ALA A 124 32.42 4.47 -6.66
CA ALA A 124 32.72 5.87 -6.94
C ALA A 124 32.61 6.69 -5.66
N LYS A 125 33.67 7.43 -5.28
CA LYS A 125 33.62 8.38 -4.16
C LYS A 125 32.53 9.44 -4.45
N PRO A 126 31.76 9.86 -3.42
CA PRO A 126 30.64 10.80 -3.58
C PRO A 126 31.08 12.16 -4.15
#